data_AF-A0A6C0KGB4-F1
#
_entry.id   AF-A0A6C0KGB4-F1
#
_cell.length_a   1.000
_cell.length_b   1.000
_cell.length_c   1.000
_cell.angle_alpha   90.00
_cell.angle_beta   90.00
_cell.angle_gamma   90.00
#
_symmetry.space_group_name_H-M   'P 1'
#
loop_
_entity.id
_entity.type
_entity.pdbx_description
1 polymer ?
#
loop_
_entity_poly.entity_id
_entity_poly.type
_entity_poly.pdbx_seq_one_letter_code
_entity_poly.pdbx_strand_id
1 'polypeptide(L)'
;MDNESLQTLSANPHNIQQLKKYINEYSETNSKDELDILYELSFYKMHEKTSLKQTVNFLQHNQLSFNHPSFKDISKRIDEMDHFMDKPFEVVEGVNQCGNMKCGGKRTLSYSRQTRGGDEGMTVYVFCIDCKFRYIMNS
;
A
#
# COMPACT_ATOMS: atom_id res chain seq x y z
N MET A 1 -17.21 17.91 20.73
CA MET A 1 -16.55 17.74 22.04
C MET A 1 -15.69 18.96 22.23
N ASP A 2 -16.00 19.72 23.26
CA ASP A 2 -15.57 21.11 23.38
C ASP A 2 -14.09 21.12 23.80
N ASN A 3 -13.30 22.05 23.26
CA ASN A 3 -11.83 22.04 23.38
C ASN A 3 -11.37 22.06 24.86
N GLU A 4 -12.18 22.68 25.71
CA GLU A 4 -12.02 22.79 27.16
C GLU A 4 -12.14 21.43 27.86
N SER A 5 -13.18 20.64 27.54
CA SER A 5 -13.37 19.30 28.10
C SER A 5 -12.23 18.35 27.72
N LEU A 6 -11.69 18.53 26.52
CA LEU A 6 -10.52 17.80 26.04
C LEU A 6 -9.27 18.15 26.83
N GLN A 7 -9.00 19.44 27.06
CA GLN A 7 -7.87 19.91 27.86
C GLN A 7 -7.91 19.33 29.28
N THR A 8 -9.08 19.34 29.92
CA THR A 8 -9.25 18.77 31.26
C THR A 8 -8.99 17.26 31.28
N LEU A 9 -9.48 16.53 30.27
CA LEU A 9 -9.26 15.09 30.15
C LEU A 9 -7.78 14.75 29.86
N SER A 10 -7.11 15.54 29.03
CA SER A 10 -5.68 15.36 28.72
C SER A 10 -4.74 15.81 29.82
N ALA A 11 -5.22 16.62 30.78
CA ALA A 11 -4.45 17.01 31.96
C ALA A 11 -4.54 15.98 33.11
N ASN A 12 -5.44 15.00 33.02
CA ASN A 12 -5.57 13.95 34.03
C ASN A 12 -4.40 12.96 33.94
N PRO A 13 -3.59 12.78 35.01
CA PRO A 13 -2.44 11.89 35.02
C PRO A 13 -2.77 10.44 34.64
N HIS A 14 -3.95 9.96 35.02
CA HIS A 14 -4.40 8.60 34.69
C HIS A 14 -4.59 8.42 33.18
N ASN A 15 -5.20 9.42 32.52
CA ASN A 15 -5.43 9.38 31.08
C ASN A 15 -4.12 9.47 30.31
N ILE A 16 -3.18 10.30 30.78
CA ILE A 16 -1.83 10.39 30.22
C ILE A 16 -1.11 9.04 30.32
N GLN A 17 -1.19 8.37 31.48
CA GLN A 17 -0.59 7.04 31.65
C GLN A 17 -1.21 6.00 30.72
N GLN A 18 -2.53 5.98 30.57
CA GLN A 18 -3.18 5.07 29.64
C GLN A 18 -2.75 5.33 28.19
N LEU A 19 -2.70 6.58 27.76
CA LEU A 19 -2.27 6.92 26.40
C LEU A 19 -0.83 6.49 26.15
N LYS A 20 0.09 6.78 27.09
CA LYS A 20 1.49 6.34 27.01
C LYS A 20 1.62 4.83 26.91
N LYS A 21 0.81 4.09 27.69
CA LYS A 21 0.77 2.63 27.60
C LYS A 21 0.44 2.16 26.18
N TYR A 22 -0.63 2.68 25.58
CA TYR A 22 -1.00 2.29 24.21
C TYR A 22 0.03 2.70 23.17
N ILE A 23 0.69 3.86 23.34
CA ILE A 23 1.73 4.31 22.42
C ILE A 23 2.95 3.39 22.51
N ASN A 24 3.37 3.01 23.72
CA ASN A 24 4.48 2.08 23.90
C ASN A 24 4.19 0.70 23.31
N GLU A 25 2.99 0.15 23.57
CA GLU A 25 2.56 -1.13 22.98
C GLU A 25 2.57 -1.08 21.45
N TYR A 26 2.12 0.03 20.87
CA TYR A 26 2.12 0.22 19.42
C TYR A 26 3.54 0.40 18.85
N SER A 27 4.38 1.17 19.52
CA SER A 27 5.78 1.44 19.18
C SER A 27 6.58 0.14 19.11
N GLU A 28 6.46 -0.70 20.14
CA GLU A 28 7.11 -2.02 20.19
C GLU A 28 6.62 -2.93 19.06
N THR A 29 5.30 -2.99 18.83
CA THR A 29 4.70 -3.89 17.84
C THR A 29 5.05 -3.50 16.40
N ASN A 30 5.16 -2.20 16.11
CA ASN A 30 5.33 -1.68 14.75
C ASN A 30 6.72 -1.12 14.49
N SER A 31 7.65 -1.23 15.45
CA SER A 31 9.01 -0.67 15.37
C SER A 31 9.03 0.82 14.98
N LYS A 32 8.10 1.61 15.55
CA LYS A 32 7.99 3.06 15.30
C LYS A 32 8.39 3.87 16.52
N ASP A 33 8.96 5.05 16.30
CA ASP A 33 9.32 5.98 17.37
C ASP A 33 8.06 6.58 18.03
N GLU A 34 8.09 6.75 19.36
CA GLU A 34 7.02 7.38 20.13
C GLU A 34 6.70 8.78 19.61
N LEU A 35 7.72 9.57 19.22
CA LEU A 35 7.55 10.93 18.71
C LEU A 35 6.82 10.95 17.37
N ASP A 36 7.10 10.00 16.48
CA ASP A 36 6.41 9.89 15.20
C ASP A 36 4.93 9.57 15.41
N ILE A 37 4.63 8.65 16.32
CA ILE A 37 3.25 8.29 16.69
C ILE A 37 2.53 9.52 17.27
N LEU A 38 3.15 10.25 18.19
CA LEU A 38 2.58 11.46 18.79
C LEU A 38 2.32 12.55 17.74
N TYR A 39 3.24 12.72 16.80
CA TYR A 39 3.08 13.67 15.70
C TYR A 39 1.88 13.31 14.82
N GLU A 40 1.75 12.04 14.40
CA GLU A 40 0.62 11.59 13.60
C GLU A 40 -0.72 11.73 14.34
N LEU A 41 -0.80 11.30 15.60
CA LEU A 41 -2.03 11.43 16.40
C LEU A 41 -2.42 12.91 16.56
N SER A 42 -1.45 13.80 16.75
CA SER A 42 -1.67 15.25 16.83
C SER A 42 -2.19 15.80 15.50
N PHE A 43 -1.62 15.37 14.38
CA PHE A 43 -2.07 15.74 13.05
C PHE A 43 -3.53 15.33 12.81
N TYR A 44 -3.89 14.07 13.05
CA TYR A 44 -5.27 13.59 12.87
C TYR A 44 -6.26 14.34 13.77
N LYS A 45 -5.85 14.65 15.00
CA LYS A 45 -6.66 15.41 15.93
C LYS A 45 -6.93 16.83 15.43
N MET A 46 -5.91 17.50 14.91
CA MET A 46 -5.99 18.89 14.46
C MET A 46 -6.67 19.03 13.09
N HIS A 47 -6.31 18.20 12.12
CA HIS A 47 -6.77 18.34 10.73
C HIS A 47 -8.08 17.61 10.45
N GLU A 48 -8.24 16.38 10.93
CA GLU A 48 -9.48 15.62 10.72
C GLU A 48 -10.55 15.92 11.78
N LYS A 49 -10.23 16.79 12.76
CA LYS A 49 -11.10 17.16 13.89
C LYS A 49 -11.66 15.95 14.63
N THR A 50 -10.89 14.87 14.66
CA THR A 50 -11.29 13.61 15.28
C THR A 50 -11.41 13.78 16.80
N SER A 51 -12.30 13.02 17.42
CA SER A 51 -12.38 12.97 18.88
C SER A 51 -11.17 12.22 19.45
N LEU A 52 -10.76 12.51 20.70
CA LEU A 52 -9.65 11.77 21.34
C LEU A 52 -9.91 10.26 21.33
N LYS A 53 -11.17 9.85 21.50
CA LYS A 53 -11.59 8.45 21.42
C LYS A 53 -11.31 7.83 20.05
N GLN A 54 -11.59 8.55 18.96
CA GLN A 54 -11.28 8.09 17.61
C GLN A 54 -9.76 8.02 17.37
N THR A 55 -9.01 9.01 17.84
CA THR A 55 -7.54 9.02 17.76
C THR A 55 -6.93 7.81 18.49
N VAL A 56 -7.42 7.46 19.68
CA VAL A 56 -7.01 6.26 20.41
C VAL A 56 -7.45 4.98 19.69
N ASN A 57 -8.65 4.95 19.10
CA ASN A 57 -9.08 3.80 18.30
C ASN A 57 -8.14 3.54 17.12
N PHE A 58 -7.65 4.58 16.44
CA PHE A 58 -6.70 4.40 15.34
C PHE A 58 -5.42 3.72 15.80
N LEU A 59 -4.89 4.13 16.95
CA LEU A 59 -3.73 3.51 17.58
C LEU A 59 -4.00 2.02 17.90
N GLN A 60 -5.14 1.72 18.53
CA GLN A 60 -5.51 0.35 18.95
C GLN A 60 -5.75 -0.61 17.77
N HIS A 61 -6.22 -0.10 16.63
CA HIS A 61 -6.54 -0.91 15.44
C HIS A 61 -5.46 -0.84 14.36
N ASN A 62 -4.27 -0.32 14.68
CA ASN A 62 -3.17 -0.15 13.74
C ASN A 62 -3.53 0.63 12.47
N GLN A 63 -4.32 1.70 12.64
CA GLN A 63 -4.77 2.58 11.56
C GLN A 63 -3.95 3.87 11.54
N LEU A 64 -2.62 3.75 11.58
CA LEU A 64 -1.67 4.87 11.51
C LEU A 64 -0.81 4.77 10.25
N SER A 65 -0.17 5.87 9.86
CA SER A 65 0.58 5.99 8.60
C SER A 65 -0.22 5.46 7.38
N PHE A 66 0.36 4.65 6.50
CA PHE A 66 -0.31 4.11 5.31
C PHE A 66 -1.52 3.19 5.60
N ASN A 67 -1.62 2.66 6.81
CA ASN A 67 -2.78 1.85 7.23
C ASN A 67 -4.01 2.71 7.56
N HIS A 68 -3.86 4.04 7.63
CA HIS A 68 -4.99 4.92 7.88
C HIS A 68 -6.01 4.87 6.71
N PRO A 69 -7.33 4.86 6.98
CA PRO A 69 -8.36 4.77 5.95
C PRO A 69 -8.24 5.83 4.84
N SER A 70 -7.82 7.04 5.18
CA SER A 70 -7.61 8.14 4.21
C SER A 70 -6.53 7.84 3.16
N PHE A 71 -5.62 6.90 3.43
CA PHE A 71 -4.52 6.53 2.51
C PHE A 71 -4.73 5.19 1.80
N LYS A 72 -5.91 4.57 1.91
CA LYS A 72 -6.17 3.25 1.33
C LYS A 72 -5.79 3.14 -0.15
N ASP A 73 -6.10 4.14 -0.96
CA ASP A 73 -5.78 4.15 -2.39
C ASP A 73 -4.29 4.35 -2.68
N ILE A 74 -3.56 5.02 -1.78
CA ILE A 74 -2.10 5.19 -1.88
C ILE A 74 -1.42 3.91 -1.43
N SER A 75 -1.82 3.36 -0.27
CA SER A 75 -1.30 2.09 0.26
C SER A 75 -1.43 0.98 -0.78
N LYS A 76 -2.61 0.84 -1.40
CA LYS A 76 -2.82 -0.16 -2.44
C LYS A 76 -1.87 0.00 -3.63
N ARG A 77 -1.60 1.24 -4.05
CA ARG A 77 -0.65 1.50 -5.15
C ARG A 77 0.78 1.16 -4.77
N ILE A 78 1.17 1.42 -3.52
CA ILE A 78 2.49 1.06 -3.00
C ILE A 78 2.61 -0.47 -2.94
N ASP A 79 1.61 -1.17 -2.40
CA ASP A 79 1.58 -2.63 -2.32
C ASP A 79 1.70 -3.28 -3.72
N GLU A 80 1.01 -2.72 -4.72
CA GLU A 80 1.10 -3.18 -6.11
C GLU A 80 2.52 -2.97 -6.70
N MET A 81 3.16 -1.85 -6.37
CA MET A 81 4.53 -1.55 -6.79
C MET A 81 5.55 -2.46 -6.10
N ASP A 82 5.42 -2.66 -4.78
CA ASP A 82 6.30 -3.55 -4.02
C ASP A 82 6.18 -4.99 -4.52
N HIS A 83 4.95 -5.44 -4.81
CA HIS A 83 4.72 -6.75 -5.42
C HIS A 83 5.43 -6.90 -6.77
N PHE A 84 5.44 -5.85 -7.58
CA PHE A 84 6.16 -5.82 -8.86
C PHE A 84 7.68 -5.85 -8.67
N MET A 85 8.20 -5.18 -7.64
CA MET A 85 9.63 -5.17 -7.33
C MET A 85 10.13 -6.52 -6.80
N ASP A 86 9.34 -7.18 -5.94
CA ASP A 86 9.67 -8.48 -5.36
C ASP A 86 9.54 -9.62 -6.38
N LYS A 87 8.60 -9.50 -7.32
CA LYS A 87 8.36 -10.47 -8.39
C LYS A 87 8.45 -9.77 -9.74
N PRO A 88 9.66 -9.38 -10.17
CA PRO A 88 9.83 -8.80 -11.50
C PRO A 88 9.35 -9.82 -12.52
N PHE A 89 8.69 -9.34 -13.59
CA PHE A 89 8.31 -10.24 -14.67
C PHE A 89 9.55 -10.97 -15.19
N GLU A 90 9.47 -12.29 -15.24
CA GLU A 90 10.58 -13.11 -15.74
C GLU A 90 10.80 -12.78 -17.23
N VAL A 91 11.96 -12.23 -17.54
CA VAL A 91 12.41 -12.09 -18.93
C VAL A 91 12.83 -13.48 -19.37
N VAL A 92 11.93 -14.18 -20.05
CA VAL A 92 12.22 -15.50 -20.59
C VAL A 92 12.78 -15.32 -22.00
N GLU A 93 14.05 -15.69 -22.16
CA GLU A 93 14.71 -15.63 -23.45
C GLU A 93 14.38 -16.87 -24.28
N GLY A 94 13.90 -16.66 -25.52
CA GLY A 94 13.73 -17.74 -26.50
C GLY A 94 12.39 -18.48 -26.45
N VAL A 95 11.53 -18.22 -25.45
CA VAL A 95 10.16 -18.77 -25.42
C VAL A 95 9.24 -18.05 -26.41
N ASN A 96 9.32 -16.72 -26.48
CA ASN A 96 8.61 -15.93 -27.49
C ASN A 96 9.60 -15.11 -28.32
N GLN A 97 9.33 -14.99 -29.61
CA GLN A 97 10.08 -14.11 -30.50
C GLN A 97 9.29 -12.80 -30.69
N CYS A 98 9.99 -11.67 -30.79
CA CYS A 98 9.37 -10.38 -31.07
C CYS A 98 8.58 -10.43 -32.39
N GLY A 99 7.27 -10.13 -32.34
CA GLY A 99 6.40 -10.09 -33.53
C GLY A 99 6.76 -8.99 -34.54
N ASN A 100 7.61 -8.03 -34.15
CA ASN A 100 8.22 -7.10 -35.10
C ASN A 100 9.39 -7.78 -35.80
N MET A 101 9.18 -8.21 -37.05
CA MET A 101 10.17 -8.89 -37.89
C MET A 101 11.49 -8.12 -38.05
N LYS A 102 11.47 -6.78 -37.99
CA LYS A 102 12.69 -5.96 -38.07
C LYS A 102 13.57 -6.07 -36.83
N CYS A 103 12.97 -6.41 -35.68
CA CYS A 103 13.68 -6.61 -34.43
C CYS A 103 14.09 -8.07 -34.26
N GLY A 104 13.15 -9.00 -34.38
CA GLY A 104 13.40 -10.44 -34.25
C GLY A 104 13.98 -10.89 -32.90
N GLY A 105 14.08 -10.00 -31.91
CA GLY A 105 14.66 -10.27 -30.60
C GLY A 105 13.91 -11.35 -29.83
N LYS A 106 14.63 -12.08 -28.96
CA LYS A 106 14.10 -13.22 -28.17
C LYS A 106 13.91 -12.89 -26.69
N ARG A 107 14.37 -11.72 -26.25
CA ARG A 107 14.20 -11.25 -24.87
C ARG A 107 12.83 -10.62 -24.72
N THR A 108 11.89 -11.39 -24.20
CA THR A 108 10.50 -10.98 -24.08
C THR A 108 9.98 -11.18 -22.67
N LEU A 109 9.01 -10.35 -22.30
CA LEU A 109 8.17 -10.51 -21.12
C LEU A 109 6.80 -10.98 -21.61
N SER A 110 6.21 -11.96 -20.94
CA SER A 110 4.84 -12.37 -21.24
C SER A 110 4.01 -12.54 -19.98
N TYR A 111 2.75 -12.12 -20.04
CA TYR A 111 1.79 -12.38 -18.97
C TYR A 111 0.43 -12.76 -19.57
N SER A 112 -0.26 -13.66 -18.88
CA SER A 112 -1.58 -14.13 -19.28
C SER A 112 -2.66 -13.40 -18.49
N ARG A 113 -3.71 -12.93 -19.18
CA ARG A 113 -4.87 -12.30 -18.56
C ARG A 113 -6.14 -12.83 -19.20
N GLN A 114 -7.12 -13.21 -18.39
CA GLN A 114 -8.46 -13.51 -18.88
C GLN A 114 -9.14 -12.19 -19.26
N THR A 115 -9.45 -12.02 -20.54
CA THR A 115 -10.12 -10.82 -21.05
C THR A 115 -11.54 -11.10 -21.55
N ARG A 116 -11.91 -12.38 -21.62
CA ARG A 116 -13.18 -12.87 -22.14
C ARG A 116 -13.90 -13.71 -21.09
N GLY A 117 -15.16 -14.06 -21.37
CA GLY A 117 -16.01 -14.81 -20.43
C GLY A 117 -15.38 -16.12 -19.98
N GLY A 118 -15.86 -16.67 -18.87
CA GLY A 118 -15.22 -17.79 -18.16
C GLY A 118 -14.98 -19.10 -18.94
N ASP A 119 -15.63 -19.26 -20.10
CA ASP A 119 -15.47 -20.40 -21.01
C ASP A 119 -14.30 -20.21 -22.01
N GLU A 120 -13.74 -19.01 -22.12
CA GLU A 120 -12.68 -18.71 -23.08
C GLU A 120 -11.28 -18.75 -22.44
N GLY A 121 -10.31 -19.20 -23.24
CA GLY A 121 -8.90 -19.28 -22.85
C GLY A 121 -8.29 -17.92 -22.47
N MET A 122 -7.21 -17.94 -21.69
CA MET A 122 -6.50 -16.73 -21.29
C MET A 122 -5.79 -16.09 -22.48
N THR A 123 -5.84 -14.76 -22.58
CA THR A 123 -5.10 -13.99 -23.58
C THR A 123 -3.68 -13.76 -23.10
N VAL A 124 -2.68 -14.15 -23.89
CA VAL A 124 -1.26 -13.95 -23.57
C VAL A 124 -0.75 -12.67 -24.22
N TYR A 125 -0.29 -11.74 -23.39
CA TYR A 125 0.33 -10.49 -23.81
C TYR A 125 1.85 -10.65 -23.81
N VAL A 126 2.51 -10.25 -24.90
CA VAL A 126 3.97 -10.32 -25.05
C VAL A 126 4.55 -8.93 -25.30
N PHE A 127 5.63 -8.62 -24.59
CA PHE A 127 6.38 -7.37 -24.67
C PHE A 127 7.85 -7.65 -24.99
N CYS A 128 8.36 -7.08 -26.08
CA CYS A 128 9.77 -7.17 -26.43
C CYS A 128 10.62 -6.20 -25.60
N ILE A 129 11.67 -6.68 -24.95
CA ILE A 129 12.59 -5.83 -24.18
C ILE A 129 13.42 -4.93 -25.10
N ASP A 130 13.79 -5.43 -26.29
CA ASP A 130 14.74 -4.77 -27.19
C ASP A 130 14.11 -3.56 -27.90
N CYS A 131 12.94 -3.75 -28.54
CA CYS A 131 12.28 -2.70 -29.31
C CYS A 131 10.97 -2.19 -28.70
N LYS A 132 10.61 -2.66 -27.50
CA LYS A 132 9.41 -2.25 -26.73
C LYS A 132 8.08 -2.53 -27.45
N PHE A 133 8.11 -3.30 -28.54
CA PHE A 133 6.92 -3.71 -29.28
C PHE A 133 6.04 -4.64 -28.45
N ARG A 134 4.72 -4.45 -28.55
CA ARG A 134 3.70 -5.18 -27.80
C ARG A 134 2.78 -5.89 -28.77
N TYR A 135 2.50 -7.16 -28.51
CA TYR A 135 1.52 -7.91 -29.28
C TYR A 135 0.80 -8.93 -28.40
N ILE A 136 -0.35 -9.39 -28.89
CA ILE A 136 -1.15 -10.44 -28.26
C ILE A 136 -0.86 -11.72 -29.02
N MET A 137 -0.52 -12.80 -28.31
CA MET A 137 -0.51 -14.12 -28.93
C MET A 137 -1.95 -14.59 -29.09
N ASN A 138 -2.39 -14.73 -30.34
CA ASN A 138 -3.65 -15.36 -30.66
C ASN A 138 -3.45 -16.87 -30.48
N SER A 139 -4.13 -17.44 -29.48
CA SER A 139 -4.38 -18.87 -29.34
C SER A 139 -5.35 -19.35 -30.41
#